data_AF-A0A062VLL0-F1
#
_entry.id   AF-A0A062VLL0-F1
#
_cell.length_a   1.000
_cell.length_b   1.000
_cell.length_c   1.000
_cell.angle_alpha   90.00
_cell.angle_beta   90.00
_cell.angle_gamma   90.00
#
_symmetry.space_group_name_H-M   'P 1'
#
loop_
_entity.id
_entity.type
_entity.pdbx_description
1 polymer ?
#
loop_
_entity_poly.entity_id
_entity_poly.type
_entity_poly.pdbx_seq_one_letter_code
_entity_poly.pdbx_strand_id
1 'polypeptide(L)'
;MNAQPGWYDAGVPGQERWWDGTQWTAHERAVVVAAQAVQAVQAQQPVQAQYAAPVAQAAPMGWFPVVGTSDVRWWDGGGWTPYRLRDGKSRPDAFAIEPASTGMTLGILFIVLGFTQFNTYSLSGQPGLAITPVLFLASGVIWLIGSFRVSQLKKLSVPSTVPVFDPSTRPLPGEAEGAGAGWYPVAGRVTRWWTGTQWSHYVGQKFGVRPAHAGARGYRVSMIAGWVLAGVGALGVVLGIAMIALLDRWVGVAVIIPAVILGLAGGLIVLLTYIRRYTMILPTQAPPLR
;
A
#
# COMPACT_ATOMS: atom_id res chain seq x y z
N MET A 1 -49.43 21.91 6.74
CA MET A 1 -48.21 21.12 6.48
C MET A 1 -47.07 22.12 6.39
N ASN A 2 -46.18 22.16 7.37
CA ASN A 2 -45.07 23.14 7.38
C ASN A 2 -43.85 22.50 6.74
N ALA A 3 -43.35 23.11 5.67
CA ALA A 3 -42.09 22.69 5.06
C ALA A 3 -40.93 22.94 6.05
N GLN A 4 -40.00 21.99 6.14
CA GLN A 4 -38.81 22.12 6.98
C GLN A 4 -37.89 23.21 6.41
N PRO A 5 -37.07 23.91 7.22
CA PRO A 5 -36.11 24.87 6.70
C PRO A 5 -35.14 24.20 5.71
N GLY A 6 -34.93 24.81 4.54
CA GLY A 6 -34.19 24.17 3.46
C GLY A 6 -34.15 24.97 2.17
N TRP A 7 -33.36 24.47 1.21
CA TRP A 7 -33.31 24.98 -0.16
C TRP A 7 -34.36 24.29 -1.01
N TYR A 8 -35.16 25.06 -1.72
CA TYR A 8 -36.26 24.58 -2.55
C TYR A 8 -36.26 25.33 -3.89
N ASP A 9 -36.87 24.74 -4.91
CA ASP A 9 -36.99 25.34 -6.24
C ASP A 9 -37.62 26.75 -6.16
N ALA A 10 -36.94 27.75 -6.73
CA ALA A 10 -37.37 29.14 -6.74
C ALA A 10 -38.43 29.43 -7.82
N GLY A 11 -38.86 28.43 -8.59
CA GLY A 11 -39.72 28.60 -9.76
C GLY A 11 -38.97 29.11 -11.00
N VAL A 12 -37.64 29.29 -10.87
CA VAL A 12 -36.72 29.63 -11.95
C VAL A 12 -35.78 28.44 -12.13
N PRO A 13 -35.75 27.81 -13.33
CA PRO A 13 -34.91 26.64 -13.57
C PRO A 13 -33.44 26.88 -13.19
N GLY A 14 -32.89 26.01 -12.34
CA GLY A 14 -31.50 26.11 -11.87
C GLY A 14 -31.29 27.07 -10.70
N GLN A 15 -32.35 27.59 -10.08
CA GLN A 15 -32.24 28.36 -8.84
C GLN A 15 -33.00 27.71 -7.70
N GLU A 16 -32.38 27.71 -6.52
CA GLU A 16 -33.02 27.38 -5.27
C GLU A 16 -33.10 28.62 -4.39
N ARG A 17 -34.21 28.76 -3.66
CA ARG A 17 -34.43 29.79 -2.66
C ARG A 17 -34.52 29.16 -1.28
N TRP A 18 -34.01 29.85 -0.27
CA TRP A 18 -34.02 29.34 1.10
C TRP A 18 -35.33 29.65 1.82
N TRP A 19 -35.98 28.60 2.33
CA TRP A 19 -37.11 28.65 3.26
C TRP A 19 -36.60 28.55 4.70
N ASP A 20 -36.95 29.50 5.56
CA ASP A 20 -36.50 29.51 6.96
C ASP A 20 -37.40 28.73 7.93
N GLY A 21 -38.47 28.11 7.43
CA GLY A 21 -39.50 27.44 8.23
C GLY A 21 -40.78 28.26 8.40
N THR A 22 -40.74 29.56 8.10
CA THR A 22 -41.86 30.50 8.26
C THR A 22 -42.11 31.37 7.04
N GLN A 23 -41.06 31.77 6.31
CA GLN A 23 -41.13 32.57 5.09
C GLN A 23 -39.96 32.27 4.15
N TRP A 24 -40.10 32.71 2.89
CA TRP A 24 -39.02 32.68 1.91
C TRP A 24 -38.04 33.82 2.18
N THR A 25 -36.77 33.51 2.39
CA THR A 25 -35.74 34.53 2.58
C THR A 25 -35.24 35.10 1.25
N ALA A 26 -34.47 36.19 1.26
CA ALA A 26 -33.86 36.74 0.04
C ALA A 26 -32.62 35.95 -0.45
N HIS A 27 -32.27 34.85 0.23
CA HIS A 27 -31.12 34.04 -0.16
C HIS A 27 -31.52 33.09 -1.29
N GLU A 28 -30.88 33.28 -2.43
CA GLU A 28 -31.01 32.44 -3.62
C GLU A 28 -29.64 31.88 -3.99
N ARG A 29 -29.61 30.64 -4.45
CA ARG A 29 -28.38 30.01 -4.96
C ARG A 29 -28.65 29.35 -6.31
N ALA A 30 -27.66 29.47 -7.19
CA ALA A 30 -27.67 28.72 -8.44
C ALA A 30 -27.31 27.25 -8.16
N VAL A 31 -28.15 26.33 -8.61
CA VAL A 31 -27.82 24.91 -8.69
C VAL A 31 -26.98 24.74 -9.95
N VAL A 32 -25.68 24.55 -9.78
CA VAL A 32 -24.78 24.27 -10.90
C VAL A 32 -25.07 22.86 -11.38
N VAL A 33 -26.01 22.73 -12.32
CA VAL A 33 -26.19 21.52 -13.12
C VAL A 33 -24.91 21.40 -13.95
N ALA A 34 -24.08 20.41 -13.64
CA ALA A 34 -22.83 20.19 -14.34
C ALA A 34 -23.08 19.76 -15.79
N ALA A 35 -23.23 20.73 -16.70
CA ALA A 35 -22.92 20.60 -18.11
C ALA A 35 -22.87 21.98 -18.82
N GLN A 36 -21.64 22.37 -19.16
CA GLN A 36 -21.23 23.17 -20.33
C GLN A 36 -21.48 24.70 -20.37
N ALA A 37 -20.35 25.42 -20.42
CA ALA A 37 -19.97 26.79 -20.87
C ALA A 37 -21.00 27.61 -21.70
N VAL A 38 -21.05 28.96 -21.72
CA VAL A 38 -20.00 30.00 -21.80
C VAL A 38 -20.50 31.38 -21.27
N GLN A 39 -19.59 32.21 -20.72
CA GLN A 39 -19.43 33.71 -20.75
C GLN A 39 -20.67 34.65 -20.65
N ALA A 40 -20.70 35.74 -19.84
CA ALA A 40 -19.75 36.87 -19.80
C ALA A 40 -19.93 37.87 -18.59
N VAL A 41 -18.79 38.22 -17.95
CA VAL A 41 -18.22 39.55 -17.49
C VAL A 41 -19.19 40.71 -17.08
N GLN A 42 -19.09 41.51 -15.99
CA GLN A 42 -17.99 42.37 -15.46
C GLN A 42 -18.31 42.97 -14.06
N ALA A 43 -17.30 43.07 -13.17
CA ALA A 43 -16.95 44.29 -12.42
C ALA A 43 -15.52 44.17 -11.85
N GLN A 44 -14.69 45.16 -12.14
CA GLN A 44 -13.21 45.18 -12.04
C GLN A 44 -12.67 45.48 -10.63
N GLN A 45 -11.57 44.82 -10.26
CA GLN A 45 -10.54 45.35 -9.36
C GLN A 45 -9.16 45.14 -10.01
N PRO A 46 -8.28 46.17 -10.09
CA PRO A 46 -7.00 46.05 -10.75
C PRO A 46 -5.89 45.72 -9.74
N VAL A 47 -5.45 44.46 -9.69
CA VAL A 47 -4.13 44.11 -9.13
C VAL A 47 -3.48 43.07 -10.04
N GLN A 48 -2.47 43.53 -10.76
CA GLN A 48 -1.35 42.78 -11.35
C GLN A 48 -1.65 41.37 -11.86
N ALA A 49 -1.69 41.24 -13.19
CA ALA A 49 -1.59 39.98 -13.90
C ALA A 49 -0.23 39.29 -13.62
N GLN A 50 -0.13 38.61 -12.47
CA GLN A 50 0.70 37.43 -12.39
C GLN A 50 0.03 36.37 -13.25
N TYR A 51 0.76 35.90 -14.26
CA TYR A 51 0.43 34.71 -15.03
C TYR A 51 0.35 33.52 -14.05
N ALA A 52 -0.79 33.36 -13.39
CA ALA A 52 -1.16 32.12 -12.73
C ALA A 52 -1.41 31.12 -13.85
N ALA A 53 -0.38 30.33 -14.15
CA ALA A 53 -0.57 29.08 -14.87
C ALA A 53 -1.78 28.35 -14.25
N PRO A 54 -2.63 27.68 -15.05
CA PRO A 54 -3.69 26.86 -14.49
C PRO A 54 -3.06 25.93 -13.47
N VAL A 55 -3.46 26.08 -12.20
CA VAL A 55 -3.01 25.18 -11.14
C VAL A 55 -3.63 23.84 -11.51
N ALA A 56 -2.84 22.98 -12.17
CA ALA A 56 -3.26 21.64 -12.53
C ALA A 56 -3.79 20.98 -11.24
N GLN A 57 -5.09 20.71 -11.18
CA GLN A 57 -5.66 19.96 -10.07
C GLN A 57 -4.87 18.65 -9.96
N ALA A 58 -4.18 18.48 -8.84
CA ALA A 58 -3.41 17.26 -8.59
C ALA A 58 -4.34 16.06 -8.73
N ALA A 59 -3.95 15.07 -9.54
CA ALA A 59 -4.77 13.90 -9.80
C ALA A 59 -5.17 13.23 -8.47
N PRO A 60 -6.46 12.94 -8.24
CA PRO A 60 -6.91 12.30 -7.01
C PRO A 60 -6.31 10.90 -6.89
N MET A 61 -6.26 10.36 -5.68
CA MET A 61 -5.84 8.97 -5.46
C MET A 61 -6.71 8.01 -6.27
N GLY A 62 -6.11 7.06 -6.97
CA GLY A 62 -6.88 6.20 -7.86
C GLY A 62 -6.06 5.23 -8.69
N TRP A 63 -6.76 4.40 -9.45
CA TRP A 63 -6.19 3.54 -10.48
C TRP A 63 -6.16 4.29 -11.80
N PHE A 64 -5.01 4.41 -12.43
CA PHE A 64 -4.86 5.15 -13.68
C PHE A 64 -4.09 4.30 -14.70
N PRO A 65 -4.45 4.37 -15.99
CA PRO A 65 -3.64 3.79 -17.04
C PRO A 65 -2.34 4.57 -17.18
N VAL A 66 -1.23 3.86 -17.30
CA VAL A 66 0.09 4.47 -17.55
C VAL A 66 0.27 4.68 -19.04
N VAL A 67 0.45 5.94 -19.44
CA VAL A 67 0.60 6.35 -20.85
C VAL A 67 1.72 5.55 -21.52
N GLY A 68 1.45 5.02 -22.71
CA GLY A 68 2.40 4.21 -23.49
C GLY A 68 2.50 2.75 -23.04
N THR A 69 1.69 2.31 -22.08
CA THR A 69 1.62 0.91 -21.63
C THR A 69 0.17 0.43 -21.52
N SER A 70 -0.04 -0.88 -21.38
CA SER A 70 -1.34 -1.46 -21.03
C SER A 70 -1.54 -1.59 -19.51
N ASP A 71 -0.59 -1.11 -18.70
CA ASP A 71 -0.65 -1.21 -17.25
C ASP A 71 -1.62 -0.18 -16.66
N VAL A 72 -2.46 -0.62 -15.74
CA VAL A 72 -3.22 0.24 -14.83
C VAL A 72 -2.57 0.19 -13.46
N ARG A 73 -2.16 1.34 -12.92
CA ARG A 73 -1.38 1.43 -11.68
C ARG A 73 -2.02 2.34 -10.66
N TRP A 74 -1.68 2.11 -9.41
CA TRP A 74 -2.16 2.93 -8.30
C TRP A 74 -1.32 4.20 -8.16
N TRP A 75 -1.99 5.34 -8.24
CA TRP A 75 -1.50 6.67 -7.89
C TRP A 75 -1.94 7.01 -6.46
N ASP A 76 -0.98 7.27 -5.57
CA ASP A 76 -1.24 7.52 -4.15
C ASP A 76 -1.49 9.00 -3.81
N GLY A 77 -1.61 9.86 -4.82
CA GLY A 77 -1.76 11.31 -4.68
C GLY A 77 -0.43 12.08 -4.78
N GLY A 78 0.71 11.41 -4.57
CA GLY A 78 2.04 12.02 -4.68
C GLY A 78 2.98 11.31 -5.66
N GLY A 79 2.76 10.02 -5.94
CA GLY A 79 3.60 9.24 -6.81
C GLY A 79 2.93 7.94 -7.29
N TRP A 80 3.50 7.38 -8.35
CA TRP A 80 3.15 6.05 -8.81
C TRP A 80 3.72 4.99 -7.88
N THR A 81 2.88 4.01 -7.56
CA THR A 81 3.25 2.89 -6.70
C THR A 81 3.47 1.61 -7.53
N PRO A 82 4.16 0.59 -6.99
CA PRO A 82 4.39 -0.68 -7.68
C PRO A 82 3.17 -1.62 -7.60
N TYR A 83 1.96 -1.09 -7.41
CA TYR A 83 0.73 -1.86 -7.47
C TYR A 83 0.06 -1.68 -8.83
N ARG A 84 -0.30 -2.80 -9.44
CA ARG A 84 -1.01 -2.85 -10.71
C ARG A 84 -2.37 -3.52 -10.56
N LEU A 85 -3.30 -3.10 -11.38
CA LEU A 85 -4.59 -3.74 -11.56
C LEU A 85 -4.49 -4.63 -12.80
N ARG A 86 -4.67 -5.94 -12.60
CA ARG A 86 -4.68 -6.93 -13.70
C ARG A 86 -5.83 -7.89 -13.48
N ASP A 87 -6.68 -8.05 -14.49
CA ASP A 87 -7.87 -8.91 -14.45
C ASP A 87 -8.78 -8.61 -13.23
N GLY A 88 -8.99 -7.32 -12.95
CA GLY A 88 -9.76 -6.84 -11.79
C GLY A 88 -9.14 -7.25 -10.44
N LYS A 89 -7.84 -7.51 -10.38
CA LYS A 89 -7.15 -7.86 -9.14
C LYS A 89 -5.97 -6.93 -8.93
N SER A 90 -6.05 -6.16 -7.85
CA SER A 90 -4.93 -5.37 -7.35
C SER A 90 -3.81 -6.32 -6.88
N ARG A 91 -2.64 -6.20 -7.48
CA ARG A 91 -1.45 -7.00 -7.14
C ARG A 91 -0.21 -6.12 -7.04
N PRO A 92 0.68 -6.39 -6.08
CA PRO A 92 2.02 -5.82 -6.14
C PRO A 92 2.76 -6.38 -7.36
N ASP A 93 3.61 -5.56 -7.96
CA ASP A 93 4.55 -6.00 -8.98
C ASP A 93 5.53 -7.05 -8.45
N ALA A 94 6.03 -7.87 -9.36
CA ALA A 94 7.22 -8.66 -9.08
C ALA A 94 8.34 -7.67 -8.69
N PHE A 95 8.90 -7.85 -7.49
CA PHE A 95 9.91 -6.97 -6.89
C PHE A 95 9.42 -5.59 -6.43
N ALA A 96 8.15 -5.48 -6.02
CA ALA A 96 7.64 -4.29 -5.33
C ALA A 96 8.39 -4.06 -4.00
N ILE A 97 9.41 -3.19 -4.01
CA ILE A 97 10.22 -2.85 -2.84
C ILE A 97 9.96 -1.40 -2.44
N GLU A 98 9.35 -1.21 -1.28
CA GLU A 98 9.04 0.12 -0.75
C GLU A 98 9.66 0.32 0.62
N PRO A 99 10.43 1.41 0.84
CA PRO A 99 10.90 2.38 -0.16
C PRO A 99 12.06 1.84 -1.02
N ALA A 100 12.26 2.41 -2.21
CA ALA A 100 13.35 2.02 -3.12
C ALA A 100 14.74 2.12 -2.46
N SER A 101 14.96 3.12 -1.60
CA SER A 101 16.20 3.29 -0.86
C SER A 101 16.53 2.07 0.00
N THR A 102 15.55 1.47 0.68
CA THR A 102 15.75 0.23 1.45
C THR A 102 16.21 -0.90 0.55
N GLY A 103 15.64 -1.02 -0.66
CA GLY A 103 16.10 -2.03 -1.61
C GLY A 103 17.50 -1.79 -2.13
N MET A 104 17.89 -0.54 -2.32
CA MET A 104 19.26 -0.19 -2.70
C MET A 104 20.25 -0.56 -1.59
N THR A 105 19.95 -0.18 -0.34
CA THR A 105 20.80 -0.48 0.83
C THR A 105 20.95 -1.97 1.04
N LEU A 106 19.84 -2.73 1.04
CA LEU A 106 19.90 -4.19 1.22
C LEU A 106 20.59 -4.89 0.04
N GLY A 107 20.37 -4.41 -1.18
CA GLY A 107 21.05 -4.91 -2.37
C GLY A 107 22.57 -4.78 -2.28
N ILE A 108 23.06 -3.57 -1.96
CA ILE A 108 24.49 -3.30 -1.77
C ILE A 108 25.05 -4.15 -0.62
N LEU A 109 24.35 -4.20 0.52
CA LEU A 109 24.78 -4.97 1.68
C LEU A 109 24.96 -6.45 1.34
N PHE A 110 23.99 -7.08 0.68
CA PHE A 110 24.09 -8.48 0.28
C PHE A 110 25.19 -8.73 -0.74
N ILE A 111 25.44 -7.79 -1.66
CA ILE A 111 26.55 -7.91 -2.60
C ILE A 111 27.89 -7.88 -1.85
N VAL A 112 28.08 -6.93 -0.93
CA VAL A 112 29.30 -6.84 -0.12
C VAL A 112 29.50 -8.11 0.70
N LEU A 113 28.46 -8.60 1.38
CA LEU A 113 28.51 -9.88 2.12
C LEU A 113 28.85 -11.06 1.22
N GLY A 114 28.26 -11.12 0.02
CA GLY A 114 28.55 -12.14 -0.97
C GLY A 114 30.01 -12.14 -1.40
N PHE A 115 30.58 -10.96 -1.71
CA PHE A 115 32.01 -10.84 -2.03
C PHE A 115 32.91 -11.20 -0.84
N THR A 116 32.60 -10.73 0.37
CA THR A 116 33.38 -11.08 1.56
C THR A 116 33.41 -12.59 1.79
N GLN A 117 32.26 -13.27 1.69
CA GLN A 117 32.19 -14.72 1.84
C GLN A 117 32.86 -15.47 0.68
N PHE A 118 32.79 -14.94 -0.55
CA PHE A 118 33.49 -15.53 -1.68
C PHE A 118 35.02 -15.50 -1.46
N ASN A 119 35.55 -14.41 -0.90
CA ASN A 119 36.95 -14.32 -0.50
C ASN A 119 37.30 -15.30 0.64
N THR A 120 36.41 -15.50 1.62
CA THR A 120 36.62 -16.51 2.67
C THR A 120 36.63 -17.93 2.09
N TYR A 121 35.72 -18.22 1.16
CA TYR A 121 35.66 -19.50 0.46
C TYR A 121 36.96 -19.78 -0.30
N SER A 122 37.46 -18.81 -1.09
CA SER A 122 38.68 -18.98 -1.88
C SER A 122 39.92 -19.25 -1.03
N LEU A 123 39.98 -18.70 0.19
CA LEU A 123 41.06 -18.96 1.14
C LEU A 123 40.93 -20.31 1.87
N SER A 124 39.71 -20.74 2.17
CA SER A 124 39.46 -21.96 2.96
C SER A 124 39.50 -23.26 2.15
N GLY A 125 39.24 -23.21 0.84
CA GLY A 125 39.16 -24.38 -0.04
C GLY A 125 37.98 -25.33 0.27
N GLN A 126 37.05 -24.96 1.16
CA GLN A 126 35.94 -25.83 1.54
C GLN A 126 34.74 -25.70 0.57
N PRO A 127 34.42 -26.72 -0.24
CA PRO A 127 33.37 -26.63 -1.27
C PRO A 127 31.97 -26.32 -0.71
N GLY A 128 31.69 -26.72 0.53
CA GLY A 128 30.42 -26.45 1.20
C GLY A 128 30.12 -24.97 1.44
N LEU A 129 31.14 -24.10 1.40
CA LEU A 129 30.98 -22.66 1.62
C LEU A 129 30.70 -21.88 0.33
N ALA A 130 30.73 -22.51 -0.85
CA ALA A 130 30.54 -21.82 -2.14
C ALA A 130 29.09 -21.39 -2.41
N ILE A 131 28.11 -22.06 -1.80
CA ILE A 131 26.68 -21.82 -2.07
C ILE A 131 26.22 -20.48 -1.46
N THR A 132 26.62 -20.21 -0.22
CA THR A 132 26.20 -19.02 0.53
C THR A 132 26.57 -17.69 -0.15
N PRO A 133 27.80 -17.45 -0.66
CA PRO A 133 28.12 -16.22 -1.37
C PRO A 133 27.29 -16.04 -2.64
N VAL A 134 27.02 -17.12 -3.38
CA VAL A 134 26.16 -17.07 -4.58
C VAL A 134 24.73 -16.66 -4.21
N LEU A 135 24.17 -17.21 -3.13
CA LEU A 135 22.84 -16.84 -2.65
C LEU A 135 22.78 -15.36 -2.21
N PHE A 136 23.83 -14.85 -1.56
CA PHE A 136 23.90 -13.44 -1.19
C PHE A 136 24.02 -12.53 -2.41
N LEU A 137 24.88 -12.84 -3.38
CA LEU A 137 24.99 -12.08 -4.62
C LEU A 137 23.66 -12.06 -5.39
N ALA A 138 23.03 -13.22 -5.55
CA ALA A 138 21.73 -13.34 -6.22
C ALA A 138 20.64 -12.53 -5.50
N SER A 139 20.58 -12.63 -4.17
CA SER A 139 19.67 -11.82 -3.35
C SER A 139 19.93 -10.33 -3.54
N GLY A 140 21.19 -9.92 -3.51
CA GLY A 140 21.60 -8.53 -3.70
C GLY A 140 21.14 -7.96 -5.05
N VAL A 141 21.35 -8.72 -6.14
CA VAL A 141 20.87 -8.35 -7.48
C VAL A 141 19.36 -8.21 -7.52
N ILE A 142 18.60 -9.14 -6.92
CA ILE A 142 17.13 -9.06 -6.86
C ILE A 142 16.66 -7.78 -6.17
N TRP A 143 17.27 -7.42 -5.03
CA TRP A 143 16.94 -6.19 -4.31
C TRP A 143 17.27 -4.92 -5.10
N LEU A 144 18.40 -4.90 -5.81
CA LEU A 144 18.77 -3.79 -6.69
C LEU A 144 17.80 -3.63 -7.87
N ILE A 145 17.41 -4.74 -8.52
CA ILE A 145 16.44 -4.71 -9.62
C ILE A 145 15.11 -4.11 -9.16
N GLY A 146 14.58 -4.57 -8.02
CA GLY A 146 13.32 -4.03 -7.50
C GLY A 146 13.44 -2.56 -7.09
N SER A 147 14.56 -2.15 -6.47
CA SER A 147 14.82 -0.74 -6.16
C SER A 147 14.84 0.15 -7.41
N PHE A 148 15.53 -0.30 -8.46
CA PHE A 148 15.61 0.44 -9.71
C PHE A 148 14.22 0.57 -10.35
N ARG A 149 13.45 -0.53 -10.40
CA ARG A 149 12.08 -0.52 -10.94
C ARG A 149 11.18 0.48 -10.22
N VAL A 150 11.16 0.46 -8.88
CA VAL A 150 10.36 1.41 -8.09
C VAL A 150 10.84 2.85 -8.28
N SER A 151 12.15 3.07 -8.42
CA SER A 151 12.69 4.40 -8.71
C SER A 151 12.28 4.92 -10.09
N GLN A 152 12.18 4.04 -11.10
CA GLN A 152 11.71 4.42 -12.43
C GLN A 152 10.22 4.78 -12.43
N LEU A 153 9.39 4.09 -11.63
CA LEU A 153 7.96 4.44 -11.50
C LEU A 153 7.75 5.87 -10.99
N LYS A 154 8.60 6.33 -10.08
CA LYS A 154 8.53 7.70 -9.56
C LYS A 154 8.88 8.79 -10.58
N LYS A 155 9.51 8.41 -11.70
CA LYS A 155 9.83 9.35 -12.79
C LYS A 155 8.69 9.48 -13.80
N LEU A 156 7.68 8.62 -13.72
CA LEU A 156 6.48 8.75 -14.55
C LEU A 156 5.76 10.06 -14.20
N SER A 157 5.24 10.73 -15.21
CA SER A 157 4.47 11.97 -15.04
C SER A 157 3.21 11.71 -14.22
N VAL A 158 2.69 12.76 -13.57
CA VAL A 158 1.39 12.74 -12.90
C VAL A 158 0.32 12.21 -13.87
N PRO A 159 -0.64 11.38 -13.43
CA PRO A 159 -1.71 10.90 -14.29
C PRO A 159 -2.48 12.06 -14.93
N SER A 160 -2.66 12.00 -16.25
CA SER A 160 -3.46 12.95 -17.03
C SER A 160 -4.73 12.30 -17.62
N THR A 161 -4.90 11.01 -17.41
CA THR A 161 -6.01 10.19 -17.90
C THR A 161 -7.12 10.10 -16.86
N VAL A 162 -8.32 9.71 -17.30
CA VAL A 162 -9.45 9.43 -16.39
C VAL A 162 -9.12 8.20 -15.54
N PRO A 163 -9.42 8.21 -14.22
CA PRO A 163 -9.23 7.04 -13.38
C PRO A 163 -10.10 5.86 -13.85
N VAL A 164 -9.54 4.66 -13.72
CA VAL A 164 -10.23 3.40 -13.97
C VAL A 164 -11.04 3.03 -12.73
N PHE A 165 -12.34 2.86 -12.92
CA PHE A 165 -13.25 2.42 -11.87
C PHE A 165 -13.55 0.93 -12.02
N ASP A 166 -12.85 0.11 -11.22
CA ASP A 166 -13.12 -1.33 -11.14
C ASP A 166 -13.88 -1.64 -9.83
N PRO A 167 -15.08 -2.26 -9.89
CA PRO A 167 -15.87 -2.61 -8.70
C PRO A 167 -15.11 -3.44 -7.67
N SER A 168 -14.18 -4.29 -8.11
CA SER A 168 -13.35 -5.14 -7.22
C SER A 168 -12.37 -4.35 -6.35
N THR A 169 -12.10 -3.09 -6.71
CA THR A 169 -11.18 -2.20 -6.00
C THR A 169 -11.89 -1.15 -5.16
N ARG A 170 -13.22 -1.16 -5.17
CA ARG A 170 -14.03 -0.23 -4.38
C ARG A 170 -14.26 -0.77 -2.96
N PRO A 171 -14.51 0.14 -1.99
CA PRO A 171 -14.59 1.59 -2.15
C PRO A 171 -13.20 2.26 -2.22
N LEU A 172 -13.08 3.31 -3.03
CA LEU A 172 -11.86 4.12 -3.13
C LEU A 172 -11.73 5.08 -1.95
N PRO A 173 -10.50 5.51 -1.59
CA PRO A 173 -10.32 6.59 -0.63
C PRO A 173 -10.99 7.86 -1.12
N GLY A 174 -11.79 8.50 -0.27
CA GLY A 174 -12.59 9.68 -0.61
C GLY A 174 -14.04 9.35 -1.00
N GLU A 175 -14.36 8.10 -1.34
CA GLU A 175 -15.76 7.70 -1.54
C GLU A 175 -16.46 7.60 -0.17
N ALA A 176 -17.52 8.39 0.01
CA ALA A 176 -18.35 8.43 1.21
C ALA A 176 -19.75 7.87 0.89
N GLU A 177 -20.16 6.85 1.65
CA GLU A 177 -21.49 6.22 1.57
C GLU A 177 -22.39 6.65 2.74
N GLY A 178 -21.81 7.06 3.87
CA GLY A 178 -22.54 7.47 5.06
C GLY A 178 -21.81 8.53 5.89
N ALA A 179 -22.46 8.96 6.97
CA ALA A 179 -21.87 9.92 7.91
C ALA A 179 -20.60 9.35 8.55
N GLY A 180 -19.65 10.24 8.86
CA GLY A 180 -18.38 9.85 9.49
C GLY A 180 -17.39 9.16 8.55
N ALA A 181 -17.57 9.23 7.23
CA ALA A 181 -16.56 8.78 6.28
C ALA A 181 -15.21 9.49 6.50
N GLY A 182 -14.10 8.76 6.46
CA GLY A 182 -12.80 9.34 6.76
C GLY A 182 -11.67 8.34 6.97
N TRP A 183 -10.48 8.87 7.21
CA TRP A 183 -9.31 8.08 7.62
C TRP A 183 -9.29 7.87 9.12
N TYR A 184 -9.32 6.61 9.55
CA TYR A 184 -9.28 6.24 10.96
C TYR A 184 -8.01 5.45 11.30
N PRO A 185 -7.40 5.68 12.48
CA PRO A 185 -6.28 4.88 12.93
C PRO A 185 -6.72 3.45 13.24
N VAL A 186 -5.96 2.47 12.78
CA VAL A 186 -6.22 1.04 13.05
C VAL A 186 -5.15 0.43 13.95
N ALA A 187 -3.88 0.83 13.77
CA ALA A 187 -2.78 0.41 14.64
C ALA A 187 -1.59 1.36 14.51
N GLY A 188 -1.14 1.96 15.62
CA GLY A 188 0.00 2.87 15.64
C GLY A 188 -0.16 4.01 14.63
N ARG A 189 0.71 4.05 13.61
CA ARG A 189 0.71 5.06 12.54
C ARG A 189 -0.05 4.63 11.28
N VAL A 190 -0.78 3.53 11.34
CA VAL A 190 -1.52 2.98 10.21
C VAL A 190 -2.95 3.46 10.26
N THR A 191 -3.41 4.08 9.18
CA THR A 191 -4.81 4.48 8.98
C THR A 191 -5.48 3.64 7.90
N ARG A 192 -6.81 3.57 7.93
CA ARG A 192 -7.63 2.94 6.91
C ARG A 192 -8.83 3.83 6.62
N TRP A 193 -9.31 3.81 5.37
CA TRP A 193 -10.47 4.59 4.98
C TRP A 193 -11.76 3.85 5.38
N TRP A 194 -12.67 4.57 6.02
CA TRP A 194 -14.02 4.15 6.36
C TRP A 194 -14.99 4.96 5.50
N THR A 195 -15.94 4.31 4.84
CA THR A 195 -16.91 4.99 3.95
C THR A 195 -18.11 5.58 4.70
N GLY A 196 -18.24 5.33 6.01
CA GLY A 196 -19.47 5.55 6.77
C GLY A 196 -20.23 4.24 7.04
N THR A 197 -20.04 3.23 6.18
CA THR A 197 -20.75 1.94 6.22
C THR A 197 -19.82 0.74 6.25
N GLN A 198 -18.64 0.84 5.61
CA GLN A 198 -17.68 -0.25 5.48
C GLN A 198 -16.22 0.24 5.44
N TRP A 199 -15.30 -0.66 5.80
CA TRP A 199 -13.87 -0.42 5.69
C TRP A 199 -13.38 -0.66 4.27
N SER A 200 -12.59 0.26 3.73
CA SER A 200 -11.93 0.04 2.44
C SER A 200 -10.67 -0.81 2.58
N HIS A 201 -10.27 -1.38 1.45
CA HIS A 201 -9.01 -2.11 1.33
C HIS A 201 -7.77 -1.21 1.29
N TYR A 202 -7.91 0.12 1.40
CA TYR A 202 -6.79 1.05 1.31
C TYR A 202 -6.24 1.43 2.68
N VAL A 203 -4.92 1.42 2.79
CA VAL A 203 -4.21 1.65 4.04
C VAL A 203 -3.28 2.85 3.87
N GLY A 204 -3.44 3.85 4.74
CA GLY A 204 -2.54 4.99 4.84
C GLY A 204 -1.35 4.68 5.75
N GLN A 205 -0.15 4.99 5.28
CA GLN A 205 1.10 4.87 6.02
C GLN A 205 2.00 6.07 5.78
N LYS A 206 3.17 6.11 6.43
CA LYS A 206 4.19 7.16 6.26
C LYS A 206 4.54 7.43 4.80
N PHE A 207 4.49 6.40 3.96
CA PHE A 207 4.94 6.46 2.56
C PHE A 207 3.79 6.63 1.55
N GLY A 208 2.58 6.95 2.01
CA GLY A 208 1.41 7.13 1.15
C GLY A 208 0.29 6.13 1.43
N VAL A 209 -0.76 6.24 0.61
CA VAL A 209 -1.91 5.35 0.65
C VAL A 209 -1.67 4.20 -0.32
N ARG A 210 -1.93 2.97 0.12
CA ARG A 210 -1.70 1.77 -0.70
C ARG A 210 -2.88 0.80 -0.69
N PRO A 211 -3.12 0.09 -1.79
CA PRO A 211 -4.11 -0.97 -1.83
C PRO A 211 -3.63 -2.20 -1.03
N ALA A 212 -4.52 -2.77 -0.21
CA ALA A 212 -4.27 -3.96 0.59
C ALA A 212 -5.26 -5.11 0.30
N HIS A 213 -5.78 -5.18 -0.93
CA HIS A 213 -6.71 -6.23 -1.37
C HIS A 213 -6.13 -7.65 -1.20
N ALA A 214 -4.83 -7.81 -1.46
CA ALA A 214 -4.13 -9.08 -1.26
C ALA A 214 -3.75 -9.35 0.21
N GLY A 215 -4.07 -8.44 1.14
CA GLY A 215 -3.62 -8.48 2.53
C GLY A 215 -4.04 -9.74 3.27
N ALA A 216 -5.31 -10.15 3.18
CA ALA A 216 -5.80 -11.34 3.87
C ALA A 216 -5.11 -12.63 3.39
N ARG A 217 -4.87 -12.74 2.08
CA ARG A 217 -4.10 -13.86 1.50
C ARG A 217 -2.64 -13.82 1.96
N GLY A 218 -2.02 -12.64 1.89
CA GLY A 218 -0.65 -12.43 2.35
C GLY A 218 -0.47 -12.83 3.82
N TYR A 219 -1.38 -12.40 4.69
CA TYR A 219 -1.39 -12.79 6.11
C TYR A 219 -1.43 -14.30 6.29
N ARG A 220 -2.36 -15.00 5.61
CA ARG A 220 -2.47 -16.46 5.72
C ARG A 220 -1.21 -17.17 5.23
N VAL A 221 -0.69 -16.77 4.06
CA VAL A 221 0.52 -17.37 3.49
C VAL A 221 1.72 -17.15 4.40
N SER A 222 1.91 -15.94 4.93
CA SER A 222 3.01 -15.64 5.86
C SER A 222 2.89 -16.38 7.19
N MET A 223 1.67 -16.51 7.73
CA MET A 223 1.42 -17.31 8.93
C MET A 223 1.75 -18.79 8.70
N ILE A 224 1.27 -19.38 7.59
CA ILE A 224 1.56 -20.78 7.25
C ILE A 224 3.07 -20.98 7.06
N ALA A 225 3.73 -20.12 6.29
CA ALA A 225 5.16 -20.21 6.06
C ALA A 225 5.96 -20.10 7.37
N GLY A 226 5.59 -19.15 8.25
CA GLY A 226 6.22 -19.00 9.56
C GLY A 226 6.06 -20.24 10.45
N TRP A 227 4.86 -20.81 10.52
CA TRP A 227 4.60 -22.05 11.27
C TRP A 227 5.31 -23.26 10.68
N VAL A 228 5.37 -23.40 9.36
CA VAL A 228 6.12 -24.48 8.71
C VAL A 228 7.61 -24.38 9.04
N LEU A 229 8.21 -23.19 8.93
CA LEU A 229 9.62 -22.98 9.29
C LEU A 229 9.87 -23.28 10.77
N ALA A 230 8.98 -22.82 11.66
CA ALA A 230 9.05 -23.10 13.09
C ALA A 230 8.97 -24.61 13.38
N GLY A 231 8.03 -25.31 12.73
CA GLY A 231 7.85 -26.75 12.86
C GLY A 231 9.04 -27.55 12.34
N VAL A 232 9.60 -27.19 11.18
CA VAL A 232 10.82 -27.83 10.64
C VAL A 232 12.01 -27.59 11.57
N GLY A 233 12.14 -26.37 12.13
CA GLY A 233 13.15 -26.07 13.14
C GLY A 233 12.99 -26.94 14.39
N ALA A 234 11.77 -27.08 14.93
CA ALA A 234 11.50 -27.93 16.09
C ALA A 234 11.82 -29.42 15.81
N LEU A 235 11.42 -29.95 14.65
CA LEU A 235 11.77 -31.31 14.24
C LEU A 235 13.28 -31.50 14.10
N GLY A 236 13.99 -30.52 13.55
CA GLY A 236 15.46 -30.55 13.46
C GLY A 236 16.14 -30.58 14.82
N VAL A 237 15.59 -29.88 15.83
CA VAL A 237 16.11 -29.95 17.21
C VAL A 237 15.92 -31.34 17.79
N VAL A 238 14.73 -31.95 17.64
CA VAL A 238 14.47 -33.33 18.12
C VAL A 238 15.40 -34.32 17.44
N LEU A 239 15.56 -34.22 16.11
CA LEU A 239 16.47 -35.07 15.35
C LEU A 239 17.93 -34.89 15.81
N GLY A 240 18.36 -33.65 16.02
CA GLY A 240 19.70 -33.34 16.51
C GLY A 240 19.96 -33.94 17.90
N ILE A 241 18.99 -33.87 18.82
CA ILE A 241 19.08 -34.51 20.15
C ILE A 241 19.21 -36.04 20.00
N ALA A 242 18.40 -36.66 19.11
CA ALA A 242 18.51 -38.08 18.84
C ALA A 242 19.89 -38.46 18.25
N MET A 243 20.45 -37.63 17.37
CA MET A 243 21.80 -37.84 16.83
C MET A 243 22.90 -37.72 17.88
N ILE A 244 22.77 -36.81 18.87
CA ILE A 244 23.70 -36.76 20.01
C ILE A 244 23.68 -38.09 20.77
N ALA A 245 22.49 -38.67 20.97
CA ALA A 245 22.33 -39.91 21.73
C ALA A 245 22.80 -41.16 20.96
N LEU A 246 22.66 -41.17 19.63
CA LEU A 246 22.86 -42.37 18.80
C LEU A 246 24.18 -42.38 18.00
N LEU A 247 24.76 -41.22 17.72
CA LEU A 247 25.92 -41.09 16.82
C LEU A 247 27.08 -40.42 17.55
N ASP A 248 27.23 -39.10 17.37
CA ASP A 248 28.28 -38.29 17.95
C ASP A 248 27.74 -36.92 18.35
N ARG A 249 28.28 -36.36 19.42
CA ARG A 249 27.82 -35.08 19.99
C ARG A 249 27.93 -33.93 18.99
N TRP A 250 28.98 -33.89 18.19
CA TRP A 250 29.24 -32.79 17.26
C TRP A 250 28.35 -32.85 16.04
N VAL A 251 28.02 -34.07 15.58
CA VAL A 251 27.03 -34.28 14.52
C VAL A 251 25.67 -33.75 14.96
N GLY A 252 25.22 -34.12 16.16
CA GLY A 252 23.94 -33.63 16.67
C GLY A 252 23.92 -32.11 16.90
N VAL A 253 24.98 -31.53 17.48
CA VAL A 253 25.11 -30.08 17.65
C VAL A 253 25.08 -29.34 16.31
N ALA A 254 25.74 -29.86 15.28
CA ALA A 254 25.74 -29.30 13.93
C ALA A 254 24.34 -29.26 13.28
N VAL A 255 23.43 -30.14 13.70
CA VAL A 255 22.01 -30.14 13.28
C VAL A 255 21.16 -29.22 14.15
N ILE A 256 21.38 -29.21 15.48
CA ILE A 256 20.59 -28.39 16.42
C ILE A 256 20.73 -26.90 16.13
N ILE A 257 21.96 -26.40 15.92
CA ILE A 257 22.20 -24.96 15.73
C ILE A 257 21.38 -24.38 14.55
N PRO A 258 21.48 -24.88 13.31
CA PRO A 258 20.68 -24.37 12.20
C PRO A 258 19.18 -24.60 12.42
N ALA A 259 18.78 -25.69 13.08
CA ALA A 259 17.38 -25.96 13.41
C ALA A 259 16.79 -24.93 14.39
N VAL A 260 17.55 -24.52 15.42
CA VAL A 260 17.17 -23.45 16.34
C VAL A 260 17.07 -22.12 15.60
N ILE A 261 18.05 -21.78 14.76
CA ILE A 261 18.02 -20.54 13.95
C ILE A 261 16.78 -20.51 13.05
N LEU A 262 16.49 -21.62 12.37
CA LEU A 262 15.31 -21.76 11.52
C LEU A 262 14.00 -21.64 12.32
N GLY A 263 13.95 -22.27 13.49
CA GLY A 263 12.82 -22.21 14.42
C GLY A 263 12.54 -20.78 14.89
N LEU A 264 13.59 -20.07 15.32
CA LEU A 264 13.52 -18.67 15.73
C LEU A 264 13.12 -17.75 14.58
N ALA A 265 13.65 -17.97 13.38
CA ALA A 265 13.26 -17.23 12.18
C ALA A 265 11.77 -17.43 11.86
N GLY A 266 11.28 -18.67 11.91
CA GLY A 266 9.85 -18.99 11.75
C GLY A 266 8.97 -18.31 12.80
N GLY A 267 9.35 -18.41 14.08
CA GLY A 267 8.65 -17.75 15.19
C GLY A 267 8.62 -16.22 15.04
N LEU A 268 9.73 -15.62 14.62
CA LEU A 268 9.81 -14.18 14.34
C LEU A 268 8.88 -13.79 13.18
N ILE A 269 8.82 -14.58 12.10
CA ILE A 269 7.89 -14.33 10.98
C ILE A 269 6.44 -14.38 11.46
N VAL A 270 6.06 -15.38 12.28
CA VAL A 270 4.71 -15.46 12.87
C VAL A 270 4.41 -14.23 13.72
N LEU A 271 5.32 -13.85 14.62
CA LEU A 271 5.16 -12.69 15.48
C LEU A 271 5.01 -11.39 14.68
N LEU A 272 5.88 -11.14 13.71
CA LEU A 272 5.83 -9.94 12.87
C LEU A 272 4.56 -9.91 12.00
N THR A 273 4.12 -11.06 11.49
CA THR A 273 2.88 -11.17 10.72
C THR A 273 1.67 -10.88 11.61
N TYR A 274 1.66 -11.38 12.84
CA TYR A 274 0.62 -11.11 13.84
C TYR A 274 0.55 -9.62 14.20
N ILE A 275 1.69 -8.97 14.47
CA ILE A 275 1.75 -7.53 14.76
C ILE A 275 1.23 -6.72 13.56
N ARG A 276 1.52 -7.15 12.33
CA ARG A 276 1.08 -6.48 11.09
C ARG A 276 -0.37 -6.81 10.67
N ARG A 277 -1.13 -7.61 11.43
CA ARG A 277 -2.48 -8.05 11.06
C ARG A 277 -3.41 -6.90 10.66
N TYR A 278 -3.33 -5.76 11.37
CA TYR A 278 -4.19 -4.59 11.14
C TYR A 278 -3.94 -3.90 9.79
N THR A 279 -2.76 -4.11 9.21
CA THR A 279 -2.43 -3.61 7.87
C THR A 279 -2.92 -4.55 6.77
N MET A 280 -3.18 -5.82 7.10
CA MET A 280 -3.46 -6.88 6.14
C MET A 280 -4.94 -7.32 6.12
N ILE A 281 -5.59 -7.29 7.29
CA ILE A 281 -6.97 -7.73 7.47
C ILE A 281 -7.85 -6.50 7.73
N LEU A 282 -9.05 -6.51 7.17
CA LEU A 282 -10.06 -5.49 7.46
C LEU A 282 -10.52 -5.61 8.92
N PRO A 283 -10.68 -4.49 9.64
CA PRO A 283 -11.35 -4.52 10.93
C PRO A 283 -12.80 -4.97 10.76
N THR A 284 -13.33 -5.69 11.74
CA THR A 284 -14.71 -6.21 11.73
C THR A 284 -15.72 -5.25 12.36
N GLN A 285 -15.24 -4.29 13.15
CA GLN A 285 -16.06 -3.31 13.86
C GLN A 285 -15.92 -1.94 13.20
N ALA A 286 -16.98 -1.14 13.24
CA ALA A 286 -16.95 0.26 12.82
C ALA A 286 -15.92 1.05 13.67
N PRO A 287 -15.32 2.12 13.12
CA PRO A 287 -14.45 2.98 13.92
C PRO A 287 -15.26 3.63 15.07
N PRO A 288 -14.61 3.94 16.20
CA PRO A 288 -15.26 4.74 17.24
C PRO A 288 -15.61 6.12 16.67
N LEU A 289 -16.89 6.51 16.81
CA LEU A 289 -17.36 7.84 16.43
C LEU A 289 -16.62 8.87 17.29
N ARG A 290 -16.12 9.93 16.65
CA ARG A 290 -15.51 11.08 17.33
C ARG A 290 -16.55 12.13 17.65
#